data_AF-A0A3M1LGZ3-F1
#
_entry.id   AF-A0A3M1LGZ3-F1
#
_cell.length_a   1.000
_cell.length_b   1.000
_cell.length_c   1.000
_cell.angle_alpha   90.00
_cell.angle_beta   90.00
_cell.angle_gamma   90.00
#
_symmetry.space_group_name_H-M   'P 1'
#
loop_
_entity.id
_entity.type
_entity.pdbx_description
1 polymer ?
#
loop_
_entity_poly.entity_id
_entity_poly.type
_entity_poly.pdbx_seq_one_letter_code
_entity_poly.pdbx_strand_id
1 'polypeptide(L)'
;DPVRAGALAIFRRLARVEAGVHGTDPEKVHFHELGGVDTIVDVVGALWGLHHLGITMVYASPLPAARGWITSQHGPLPLPAPATLALLEGVPLVPAPVEGAELVTPTGAVLLTHLAAAFGPPPPMTLQRVGYGAGQKRLAVPNVLRLWLGETSSAVHGTGSPAPLREPLVLLETNIDDMDPQLYEHVADRLFAAGALDVYLTPVQMKKNRPGVLLSVLTRPEQADPLINLLFAETTTLGVRRLLVDRYALARTFETVETPYGPVKVKIATLPDGSRRAKPEYEACRRLAEEVGLPLQQVITAAQRAVDPLLAQH
;
A
#
# COMPACT_ATOMS: atom_id res chain seq x y z
N ASP A 1 -21.11 -10.24 -4.85
CA ASP A 1 -21.38 -9.16 -3.89
C ASP A 1 -20.21 -9.06 -2.92
N PRO A 2 -19.43 -7.96 -2.96
CA PRO A 2 -18.26 -7.76 -2.10
C PRO A 2 -18.61 -7.69 -0.60
N VAL A 3 -19.78 -7.15 -0.23
CA VAL A 3 -20.20 -7.05 1.18
C VAL A 3 -20.44 -8.44 1.76
N ARG A 4 -21.19 -9.29 1.04
CA ARG A 4 -21.44 -10.67 1.46
C ARG A 4 -20.14 -11.48 1.58
N ALA A 5 -19.24 -11.35 0.61
CA ALA A 5 -17.96 -12.06 0.62
C ALA A 5 -17.07 -11.63 1.80
N GLY A 6 -16.95 -10.32 2.06
CA GLY A 6 -16.22 -9.78 3.20
C GLY A 6 -16.80 -10.21 4.54
N ALA A 7 -18.13 -10.17 4.68
CA ALA A 7 -18.80 -10.59 5.92
C ALA A 7 -18.51 -12.06 6.24
N LEU A 8 -18.64 -12.96 5.25
CA LEU A 8 -18.32 -14.38 5.43
C LEU A 8 -16.84 -14.60 5.78
N ALA A 9 -15.93 -13.82 5.21
CA ALA A 9 -14.50 -13.91 5.55
C ALA A 9 -14.24 -13.49 7.00
N ILE A 10 -14.86 -12.40 7.46
CA ILE A 10 -14.78 -11.92 8.85
C ILE A 10 -15.34 -12.95 9.82
N PHE A 11 -16.55 -13.47 9.56
CA PHE A 11 -17.17 -14.48 10.43
C PHE A 11 -16.36 -15.77 10.52
N ARG A 12 -15.79 -16.24 9.40
CA ARG A 12 -14.88 -17.40 9.42
C ARG A 12 -13.62 -17.13 10.25
N ARG A 13 -13.09 -15.91 10.21
CA ARG A 13 -11.91 -15.55 11.00
C ARG A 13 -12.24 -15.48 12.50
N LEU A 14 -13.39 -14.89 12.86
CA LEU A 14 -13.89 -14.94 14.24
C LEU A 14 -14.07 -16.38 14.72
N ALA A 15 -14.76 -17.23 13.94
CA ALA A 15 -14.99 -18.63 14.30
C ALA A 15 -13.68 -19.39 14.56
N ARG A 16 -12.65 -19.18 13.73
CA ARG A 16 -11.33 -19.82 13.92
C ARG A 16 -10.62 -19.36 15.20
N VAL A 17 -10.70 -18.07 15.51
CA VAL A 17 -10.06 -17.54 16.73
C VAL A 17 -10.78 -18.07 17.97
N GLU A 18 -12.10 -18.00 17.99
CA GLU A 18 -12.93 -18.54 19.08
C GLU A 18 -12.70 -20.04 19.28
N ALA A 19 -12.67 -20.81 18.19
CA ALA A 19 -12.33 -22.23 18.22
C ALA A 19 -10.95 -22.49 18.86
N GLY A 20 -9.95 -21.68 18.50
CA GLY A 20 -8.61 -21.77 19.08
C GLY A 20 -8.58 -21.47 20.57
N VAL A 21 -9.28 -20.41 21.01
CA VAL A 21 -9.39 -20.03 22.43
C VAL A 21 -10.12 -21.10 23.25
N HIS A 22 -11.16 -21.69 22.68
CA HIS A 22 -11.99 -22.70 23.35
C HIS A 22 -11.52 -24.16 23.15
N GLY A 23 -10.51 -24.40 22.30
CA GLY A 23 -10.07 -25.75 21.94
C GLY A 23 -11.14 -26.59 21.25
N THR A 24 -11.99 -25.96 20.43
CA THR A 24 -13.12 -26.61 19.72
C THR A 24 -12.97 -26.53 18.21
N ASP A 25 -13.87 -27.19 17.48
CA ASP A 25 -13.94 -27.10 16.02
C ASP A 25 -14.64 -25.78 15.61
N PRO A 26 -14.09 -24.99 14.66
CA PRO A 26 -14.73 -23.77 14.13
C PRO A 26 -16.20 -23.93 13.72
N GLU A 27 -16.59 -25.09 13.19
CA GLU A 27 -17.99 -25.36 12.77
C GLU A 27 -18.92 -25.62 13.96
N LYS A 28 -18.36 -25.87 15.15
CA LYS A 28 -19.09 -26.11 16.41
C LYS A 28 -19.00 -24.94 17.38
N VAL A 29 -18.38 -23.83 16.98
CA VAL A 29 -18.29 -22.63 17.81
C VAL A 29 -19.69 -22.06 17.98
N HIS A 30 -20.18 -22.15 19.21
CA HIS A 30 -21.26 -21.30 19.67
C HIS A 30 -20.64 -19.99 20.13
N PHE A 31 -20.91 -18.92 19.39
CA PHE A 31 -20.45 -17.59 19.78
C PHE A 31 -21.24 -17.12 21.01
N HIS A 32 -20.76 -17.49 22.21
CA HIS A 32 -21.41 -17.16 23.47
C HIS A 32 -21.43 -15.65 23.76
N GLU A 33 -20.45 -14.92 23.22
CA GLU A 33 -20.29 -13.47 23.39
C GLU A 33 -20.35 -12.67 22.06
N LEU A 34 -20.26 -13.35 20.91
CA LEU A 34 -20.08 -12.73 19.56
C LEU A 34 -21.15 -13.14 18.53
N GLY A 35 -22.21 -13.84 18.96
CA GLY A 35 -23.14 -14.56 18.10
C GLY A 35 -24.50 -13.94 17.90
N GLY A 36 -24.70 -12.73 18.46
CA GLY A 36 -25.97 -12.04 18.41
C GLY A 36 -26.24 -11.42 17.05
N VAL A 37 -27.50 -11.03 16.84
CA VAL A 37 -27.92 -10.15 15.74
C VAL A 37 -27.05 -8.89 15.67
N ASP A 38 -26.58 -8.39 16.81
CA ASP A 38 -25.75 -7.19 16.91
C ASP A 38 -24.42 -7.33 16.16
N THR A 39 -23.70 -8.46 16.29
CA THR A 39 -22.43 -8.66 15.57
C THR A 39 -22.65 -8.79 14.05
N ILE A 40 -23.78 -9.36 13.64
CA ILE A 40 -24.18 -9.40 12.23
C ILE A 40 -24.41 -7.98 11.71
N VAL A 41 -25.16 -7.16 12.44
CA VAL A 41 -25.43 -5.77 12.06
C VAL A 41 -24.14 -4.95 12.05
N ASP A 42 -23.24 -5.14 13.02
CA ASP A 42 -21.95 -4.44 13.08
C ASP A 42 -21.08 -4.75 11.86
N VAL A 43 -20.87 -6.04 11.56
CA VAL A 43 -19.98 -6.47 10.48
C VAL A 43 -20.57 -6.13 9.11
N VAL A 44 -21.83 -6.49 8.88
CA VAL A 44 -22.49 -6.24 7.60
C VAL A 44 -22.73 -4.74 7.41
N GLY A 45 -23.12 -4.03 8.46
CA GLY A 45 -23.35 -2.59 8.44
C GLY A 45 -22.07 -1.80 8.18
N ALA A 46 -20.94 -2.18 8.79
CA ALA A 46 -19.65 -1.55 8.52
C ALA A 46 -19.21 -1.77 7.06
N LEU A 47 -19.28 -3.01 6.56
CA LEU A 47 -18.93 -3.33 5.17
C LEU A 47 -19.85 -2.64 4.16
N TRP A 48 -21.15 -2.65 4.43
CA TRP A 48 -22.13 -1.96 3.58
C TRP A 48 -21.91 -0.46 3.60
N GLY A 49 -21.66 0.14 4.77
CA GLY A 49 -21.37 1.57 4.91
C GLY A 49 -20.13 1.98 4.11
N LEU A 50 -19.05 1.21 4.19
CA LEU A 50 -17.85 1.45 3.39
C LEU A 50 -18.11 1.30 1.89
N HIS A 51 -18.84 0.26 1.49
CA HIS A 51 -19.19 0.03 0.08
C HIS A 51 -20.08 1.14 -0.48
N HIS A 52 -21.11 1.55 0.27
CA HIS A 52 -22.05 2.59 -0.10
C HIS A 52 -21.37 3.97 -0.19
N LEU A 53 -20.41 4.24 0.69
CA LEU A 53 -19.60 5.46 0.64
C LEU A 53 -18.49 5.42 -0.44
N GLY A 54 -18.34 4.31 -1.16
CA GLY A 54 -17.32 4.17 -2.20
C GLY A 54 -15.89 4.15 -1.66
N ILE A 55 -15.68 3.68 -0.42
CA ILE A 55 -14.35 3.66 0.21
C ILE A 55 -13.49 2.60 -0.45
N THR A 56 -12.33 3.03 -0.97
CA THR A 56 -11.37 2.14 -1.63
C THR A 56 -10.26 1.67 -0.70
N MET A 57 -9.90 2.46 0.32
CA MET A 57 -8.82 2.18 1.25
C MET A 57 -9.18 2.61 2.67
N VAL A 58 -8.82 1.77 3.65
CA VAL A 58 -9.00 2.06 5.08
C VAL A 58 -7.63 2.06 5.77
N TYR A 59 -7.40 3.03 6.65
CA TYR A 59 -6.21 3.12 7.49
C TYR A 59 -6.64 3.23 8.95
N ALA A 60 -5.86 2.65 9.85
CA ALA A 60 -6.14 2.72 11.29
C ALA A 60 -4.90 3.23 12.05
N SER A 61 -5.11 3.95 13.15
CA SER A 61 -4.02 4.24 14.08
C SER A 61 -3.61 2.98 14.85
N PRO A 62 -2.44 2.96 15.52
CA PRO A 62 -2.17 1.95 16.54
C PRO A 62 -3.33 1.82 17.53
N LEU A 63 -3.63 0.59 17.96
CA LEU A 63 -4.83 0.28 18.74
C LEU A 63 -4.54 0.25 20.24
N PRO A 64 -5.47 0.73 21.09
CA PRO A 64 -5.26 0.73 22.53
C PRO A 64 -5.33 -0.69 23.10
N ALA A 65 -4.23 -1.16 23.68
CA ALA A 65 -4.15 -2.39 24.46
C ALA A 65 -4.77 -2.15 25.84
N ALA A 66 -5.95 -2.73 26.06
CA ALA A 66 -6.64 -2.68 27.34
C ALA A 66 -5.83 -3.40 28.42
N ARG A 67 -5.98 -2.97 29.68
CA ARG A 67 -5.33 -3.58 30.85
C ARG A 67 -6.31 -3.81 31.99
N GLY A 68 -5.95 -4.70 32.90
CA GLY A 68 -6.78 -5.08 34.05
C GLY A 68 -7.62 -6.33 33.76
N TRP A 69 -8.81 -6.39 34.36
CA TRP A 69 -9.69 -7.55 34.29
C TRP A 69 -11.13 -7.14 33.95
N ILE A 70 -11.85 -8.02 33.26
CA ILE A 70 -13.31 -7.90 33.02
C ILE A 70 -14.03 -9.14 33.52
N THR A 71 -15.31 -9.01 33.85
CA THR A 71 -16.18 -10.16 34.13
C THR A 71 -16.85 -10.60 32.84
N SER A 72 -16.77 -11.88 32.52
CA SER A 72 -17.36 -12.52 31.33
C SER A 72 -18.21 -13.72 31.74
N GLN A 73 -18.86 -14.39 30.78
CA GLN A 73 -19.53 -15.68 31.07
C GLN A 73 -18.55 -16.79 31.47
N HIS A 74 -17.27 -16.60 31.14
CA HIS A 74 -16.16 -17.48 31.50
C HIS A 74 -15.46 -17.06 32.81
N GLY A 75 -16.06 -16.15 33.57
CA GLY A 75 -15.48 -15.60 34.80
C GLY A 75 -14.58 -14.39 34.54
N PRO A 76 -13.68 -14.05 35.48
CA PRO A 76 -12.77 -12.92 35.31
C PRO A 76 -11.73 -13.22 34.22
N LEU A 77 -11.70 -12.40 33.18
CA LEU A 77 -10.73 -12.49 32.08
C LEU A 77 -9.73 -11.33 32.16
N PRO A 78 -8.44 -11.58 31.89
CA PRO A 78 -7.47 -10.51 31.74
C PRO A 78 -7.79 -9.70 30.48
N LEU A 79 -7.42 -8.42 30.49
CA LEU A 79 -7.49 -7.55 29.33
C LEU A 79 -6.12 -7.42 28.63
N PRO A 80 -6.08 -7.37 27.28
CA PRO A 80 -7.21 -7.58 26.35
C PRO A 80 -7.78 -9.01 26.43
N ALA A 81 -9.07 -9.19 26.15
CA ALA A 81 -9.68 -10.52 26.23
C ALA A 81 -8.98 -11.49 25.26
N PRO A 82 -8.92 -12.80 25.55
CA PRO A 82 -8.13 -13.76 24.75
C PRO A 82 -8.43 -13.74 23.24
N ALA A 83 -9.70 -13.66 22.85
CA ALA A 83 -10.09 -13.57 21.44
C ALA A 83 -9.65 -12.26 20.78
N THR A 84 -9.83 -11.12 21.47
CA THR A 84 -9.33 -9.82 21.02
C THR A 84 -7.82 -9.86 20.83
N LEU A 85 -7.08 -10.39 21.81
CA LEU A 85 -5.62 -10.43 21.76
C LEU A 85 -5.12 -11.29 20.59
N ALA A 86 -5.75 -12.45 20.35
CA ALA A 86 -5.44 -13.30 19.20
C ALA A 86 -5.72 -12.61 17.85
N LEU A 87 -6.79 -11.82 17.76
CA LEU A 87 -7.11 -11.06 16.54
C LEU A 87 -6.13 -9.91 16.27
N LEU A 88 -5.48 -9.40 17.31
CA LEU A 88 -4.52 -8.28 17.26
C LEU A 88 -3.07 -8.72 17.04
N GLU A 89 -2.80 -10.00 16.81
CA GLU A 89 -1.45 -10.47 16.48
C GLU A 89 -0.91 -9.75 15.23
N GLY A 90 0.30 -9.18 15.35
CA GLY A 90 0.94 -8.38 14.29
C GLY A 90 0.45 -6.93 14.16
N VAL A 91 -0.49 -6.48 15.00
CA VAL A 91 -0.99 -5.09 15.01
C VAL A 91 -0.18 -4.22 15.96
N PRO A 92 0.21 -2.99 15.60
CA PRO A 92 0.86 -2.07 16.53
C PRO A 92 -0.11 -1.61 17.62
N LEU A 93 0.30 -1.76 18.88
CA LEU A 93 -0.50 -1.44 20.05
C LEU A 93 0.09 -0.26 20.84
N VAL A 94 -0.79 0.51 21.48
CA VAL A 94 -0.44 1.58 22.41
C VAL A 94 -1.13 1.37 23.76
N PRO A 95 -0.63 1.90 24.88
CA PRO A 95 -1.32 1.79 26.16
C PRO A 95 -2.73 2.36 26.10
N ALA A 96 -3.73 1.63 26.60
CA ALA A 96 -5.08 2.16 26.71
C ALA A 96 -5.14 3.33 27.72
N PRO A 97 -5.97 4.36 27.45
CA PRO A 97 -6.13 5.52 28.33
C PRO A 97 -6.92 5.22 29.61
N VAL A 98 -7.52 4.03 29.71
CA VAL A 98 -8.32 3.58 30.86
C VAL A 98 -8.03 2.11 31.17
N GLU A 99 -8.34 1.71 32.40
CA GLU A 99 -8.18 0.36 32.92
C GLU A 99 -9.54 -0.29 33.18
N GLY A 100 -9.61 -1.62 33.09
CA GLY A 100 -10.84 -2.39 33.36
C GLY A 100 -11.91 -2.25 32.28
N ALA A 101 -11.57 -1.68 31.12
CA ALA A 101 -12.48 -1.55 29.99
C ALA A 101 -11.81 -1.99 28.68
N GLU A 102 -12.40 -3.00 28.03
CA GLU A 102 -12.03 -3.36 26.67
C GLU A 102 -12.57 -2.31 25.67
N LEU A 103 -11.65 -1.50 25.14
CA LEU A 103 -11.97 -0.45 24.16
C LEU A 103 -12.01 -0.98 22.73
N VAL A 104 -11.22 -2.02 22.44
CA VAL A 104 -11.22 -2.73 21.17
C VAL A 104 -11.83 -4.10 21.47
N THR A 105 -13.09 -4.29 21.08
CA THR A 105 -13.78 -5.58 21.22
C THR A 105 -13.30 -6.56 20.14
N PRO A 106 -13.59 -7.87 20.24
CA PRO A 106 -13.23 -8.82 19.18
C PRO A 106 -13.82 -8.42 17.82
N THR A 107 -15.06 -7.91 17.78
CA THR A 107 -15.70 -7.40 16.56
C THR A 107 -14.93 -6.22 15.96
N GLY A 108 -14.54 -5.24 16.79
CA GLY A 108 -13.73 -4.11 16.35
C GLY A 108 -12.35 -4.53 15.84
N ALA A 109 -11.69 -5.46 16.56
CA ALA A 109 -10.39 -6.00 16.20
C ALA A 109 -10.45 -6.72 14.84
N VAL A 110 -11.42 -7.62 14.62
CA VAL A 110 -11.52 -8.35 13.36
C VAL A 110 -11.86 -7.43 12.18
N LEU A 111 -12.73 -6.43 12.39
CA LEU A 111 -13.07 -5.45 11.35
C LEU A 111 -11.84 -4.67 10.94
N LEU A 112 -11.12 -4.07 11.90
CA LEU A 112 -9.95 -3.25 11.60
C LEU A 112 -8.83 -4.07 10.97
N THR A 113 -8.55 -5.26 11.48
CA THR A 113 -7.48 -6.11 10.93
C THR A 113 -7.85 -6.79 9.61
N HIS A 114 -9.13 -6.84 9.25
CA HIS A 114 -9.56 -7.29 7.92
C HIS A 114 -9.58 -6.15 6.90
N LEU A 115 -9.94 -4.94 7.32
CA LEU A 115 -10.21 -3.81 6.43
C LEU A 115 -9.02 -2.86 6.27
N ALA A 116 -8.22 -2.66 7.31
CA ALA A 116 -7.13 -1.70 7.28
C ALA A 116 -6.00 -2.18 6.38
N ALA A 117 -5.62 -1.34 5.42
CA ALA A 117 -4.46 -1.57 4.56
C ALA A 117 -3.13 -1.35 5.31
N ALA A 118 -3.13 -0.47 6.31
CA ALA A 118 -1.99 -0.23 7.18
C ALA A 118 -2.43 0.33 8.53
N PHE A 119 -1.59 0.09 9.55
CA PHE A 119 -1.70 0.69 10.87
C PHE A 119 -0.60 1.73 11.09
N GLY A 120 -0.95 2.95 11.46
CA GLY A 120 0.00 4.06 11.61
C GLY A 120 -0.64 5.44 11.58
N PRO A 121 0.15 6.50 11.31
CA PRO A 121 -0.41 7.84 11.09
C PRO A 121 -1.32 7.86 9.84
N PRO A 122 -2.28 8.80 9.77
CA PRO A 122 -3.11 8.95 8.57
C PRO A 122 -2.24 9.27 7.33
N PRO A 123 -2.59 8.76 6.15
CA PRO A 123 -1.88 9.08 4.92
C PRO A 123 -2.04 10.57 4.55
N PRO A 124 -1.17 11.13 3.71
CA PRO A 124 -1.42 12.45 3.11
C PRO A 124 -2.76 12.46 2.37
N MET A 125 -3.68 13.28 2.84
CA MET A 125 -5.05 13.36 2.32
C MET A 125 -5.64 14.75 2.47
N THR A 126 -6.55 15.11 1.56
CA THR A 126 -7.47 16.23 1.75
C THR A 126 -8.67 15.73 2.53
N LEU A 127 -8.75 16.13 3.81
CA LEU A 127 -9.86 15.77 4.68
C LEU A 127 -11.16 16.42 4.19
N GLN A 128 -12.19 15.60 3.97
CA GLN A 128 -13.50 16.04 3.51
C GLN A 128 -14.54 16.04 4.63
N ARG A 129 -14.59 14.98 5.44
CA ARG A 129 -15.56 14.81 6.53
C ARG A 129 -14.96 14.09 7.72
N VAL A 130 -15.53 14.34 8.90
CA VAL A 130 -15.20 13.64 10.14
C VAL A 130 -16.49 13.08 10.74
N GLY A 131 -16.47 11.80 11.09
CA GLY A 131 -17.57 11.12 11.77
C GLY A 131 -17.15 10.66 13.17
N TYR A 132 -18.11 10.57 14.08
CA TYR A 132 -17.92 10.04 15.43
C TYR A 132 -18.96 8.96 15.71
N GLY A 133 -18.51 7.83 16.26
CA GLY A 133 -19.37 6.78 16.81
C GLY A 133 -19.14 6.65 18.31
N ALA A 134 -20.18 6.80 19.12
CA ALA A 134 -20.07 6.71 20.57
C ALA A 134 -20.31 5.27 21.05
N GLY A 135 -19.43 4.79 21.93
CA GLY A 135 -19.64 3.54 22.66
C GLY A 135 -20.60 3.74 23.84
N GLN A 136 -21.19 2.63 24.31
CA GLN A 136 -22.21 2.67 25.37
C GLN A 136 -21.62 2.84 26.79
N LYS A 137 -20.35 2.46 27.01
CA LYS A 137 -19.69 2.57 28.32
C LYS A 137 -19.37 4.02 28.65
N ARG A 138 -19.62 4.43 29.90
CA ARG A 138 -19.14 5.71 30.46
C ARG A 138 -17.75 5.53 31.04
N LEU A 139 -16.79 6.33 30.57
CA LEU A 139 -15.38 6.23 30.94
C LEU A 139 -14.86 7.62 31.35
N ALA A 140 -13.68 7.66 31.97
CA ALA A 140 -13.01 8.91 32.33
C ALA A 140 -12.55 9.73 31.10
N VAL A 141 -12.45 9.07 29.95
CA VAL A 141 -12.16 9.69 28.64
C VAL A 141 -13.36 9.51 27.72
N PRO A 142 -13.53 10.36 26.68
CA PRO A 142 -14.57 10.17 25.68
C PRO A 142 -14.50 8.78 25.03
N ASN A 143 -15.56 7.99 25.19
CA ASN A 143 -15.70 6.67 24.58
C ASN A 143 -16.21 6.80 23.14
N VAL A 144 -15.36 7.32 22.25
CA VAL A 144 -15.74 7.60 20.86
C VAL A 144 -14.70 7.07 19.87
N LEU A 145 -15.18 6.43 18.79
CA LEU A 145 -14.39 6.17 17.60
C LEU A 145 -14.55 7.36 16.65
N ARG A 146 -13.42 7.84 16.10
CA ARG A 146 -13.40 8.93 15.12
C ARG A 146 -12.98 8.40 13.76
N LEU A 147 -13.74 8.72 12.72
CA LEU A 147 -13.45 8.39 11.33
C LEU A 147 -13.13 9.65 10.54
N TRP A 148 -12.08 9.60 9.71
CA TRP A 148 -11.70 10.66 8.80
C TRP A 148 -11.95 10.17 7.37
N LEU A 149 -12.79 10.90 6.64
CA LEU A 149 -13.06 10.64 5.24
C LEU A 149 -12.41 11.73 4.41
N GLY A 150 -11.70 11.33 3.36
CA GLY A 150 -11.13 12.26 2.41
C GLY A 150 -10.40 11.54 1.30
N GLU A 151 -9.82 12.32 0.42
CA GLU A 151 -9.14 11.82 -0.77
C GLU A 151 -7.63 11.89 -0.55
N THR A 152 -6.94 10.78 -0.76
CA THR A 152 -5.48 10.79 -0.87
C THR A 152 -5.10 11.57 -2.12
N SER A 153 -3.96 12.28 -2.10
CA SER A 153 -3.47 13.09 -3.23
C SER A 153 -3.01 12.29 -4.45
N SER A 154 -3.78 11.27 -4.84
CA SER A 154 -3.63 10.49 -6.06
C SER A 154 -4.47 11.06 -7.21
N ALA A 155 -5.42 11.96 -6.93
CA ALA A 155 -6.29 12.54 -7.94
C ALA A 155 -6.81 13.92 -7.52
N VAL A 156 -5.97 14.97 -7.61
CA VAL A 156 -6.53 16.33 -7.65
C VAL A 156 -7.03 16.57 -9.07
N HIS A 157 -8.31 16.25 -9.31
CA HIS A 157 -9.12 16.90 -10.34
C HIS A 157 -9.65 18.23 -9.78
N GLY A 158 -8.72 19.09 -9.36
CA GLY A 158 -8.97 20.47 -9.00
C GLY A 158 -8.82 21.33 -10.24
N THR A 159 -9.89 22.02 -10.62
CA THR A 159 -9.91 23.05 -11.64
C THR A 159 -8.86 24.13 -11.31
N GLY A 160 -7.72 24.12 -12.00
CA GLY A 160 -6.69 25.17 -11.87
C GLY A 160 -5.27 24.62 -12.01
N SER A 161 -4.76 24.61 -13.25
CA SER A 161 -3.42 24.20 -13.69
C SER A 161 -2.98 22.76 -13.39
N PRO A 162 -2.34 22.06 -14.35
CA PRO A 162 -1.74 20.73 -14.15
C PRO A 162 -0.47 20.83 -13.28
N ALA A 163 -0.64 21.04 -11.97
CA ALA A 163 0.47 21.02 -11.03
C ALA A 163 1.08 19.60 -10.95
N PRO A 164 2.41 19.46 -10.79
CA PRO A 164 3.06 18.16 -10.64
C PRO A 164 2.50 17.41 -9.43
N LEU A 165 2.16 16.13 -9.62
CA LEU A 165 1.71 15.24 -8.56
C LEU A 165 2.87 14.93 -7.63
N ARG A 166 2.71 15.21 -6.34
CA ARG A 166 3.67 14.81 -5.31
C ARG A 166 3.43 13.34 -4.95
N GLU A 167 4.44 12.51 -5.18
CA GLU A 167 4.42 11.08 -4.92
C GLU A 167 5.50 10.73 -3.88
N PRO A 168 5.13 10.26 -2.69
CA PRO A 168 6.10 9.81 -1.69
C PRO A 168 6.70 8.47 -2.11
N LEU A 169 8.02 8.41 -2.17
CA LEU A 169 8.80 7.23 -2.54
C LEU A 169 9.85 6.94 -1.48
N VAL A 170 10.49 5.78 -1.63
CA VAL A 170 11.60 5.31 -0.81
C VAL A 170 12.80 5.09 -1.71
N LEU A 171 13.92 5.72 -1.36
CA LEU A 171 15.23 5.41 -1.92
C LEU A 171 15.96 4.46 -0.98
N LEU A 172 16.28 3.27 -1.47
CA LEU A 172 17.10 2.27 -0.79
C LEU A 172 18.51 2.33 -1.35
N GLU A 173 19.50 2.35 -0.48
CA GLU A 173 20.90 2.44 -0.89
C GLU A 173 21.81 1.49 -0.11
N THR A 174 22.74 0.87 -0.82
CA THR A 174 23.81 0.07 -0.23
C THR A 174 25.13 0.25 -0.99
N ASN A 175 26.24 0.28 -0.26
CA ASN A 175 27.59 0.31 -0.83
C ASN A 175 28.16 -1.10 -0.84
N ILE A 176 28.69 -1.54 -1.97
CA ILE A 176 29.16 -2.90 -2.20
C ILE A 176 30.55 -2.85 -2.86
N ASP A 177 31.58 -3.41 -2.20
CA ASP A 177 32.97 -3.47 -2.70
C ASP A 177 33.53 -4.90 -2.84
N ASP A 178 32.70 -5.92 -2.62
CA ASP A 178 33.09 -7.33 -2.58
C ASP A 178 32.17 -8.29 -3.36
N MET A 179 31.29 -7.75 -4.21
CA MET A 179 30.41 -8.52 -5.11
C MET A 179 30.98 -8.59 -6.53
N ASP A 180 30.80 -9.74 -7.20
CA ASP A 180 31.11 -9.87 -8.63
C ASP A 180 30.24 -8.90 -9.44
N PRO A 181 30.84 -8.00 -10.27
CA PRO A 181 30.08 -7.06 -11.07
C PRO A 181 29.07 -7.68 -12.04
N GLN A 182 29.24 -8.93 -12.47
CA GLN A 182 28.28 -9.63 -13.34
C GLN A 182 26.92 -9.84 -12.67
N LEU A 183 26.87 -9.86 -11.34
CA LEU A 183 25.63 -10.10 -10.59
C LEU A 183 24.71 -8.87 -10.58
N TYR A 184 25.19 -7.66 -10.90
CA TYR A 184 24.35 -6.47 -10.86
C TYR A 184 23.21 -6.50 -11.89
N GLU A 185 23.42 -7.10 -13.06
CA GLU A 185 22.35 -7.28 -14.06
C GLU A 185 21.21 -8.13 -13.48
N HIS A 186 21.56 -9.31 -12.93
CA HIS A 186 20.59 -10.20 -12.29
C HIS A 186 19.83 -9.53 -11.15
N VAL A 187 20.56 -8.83 -10.26
CA VAL A 187 19.97 -8.12 -9.12
C VAL A 187 19.01 -7.04 -9.61
N ALA A 188 19.39 -6.25 -10.63
CA ALA A 188 18.53 -5.22 -11.20
C ALA A 188 17.24 -5.80 -11.78
N ASP A 189 17.33 -6.88 -12.57
CA ASP A 189 16.15 -7.55 -13.14
C ASP A 189 15.22 -8.08 -12.05
N ARG A 190 15.78 -8.70 -11.00
CA ARG A 190 15.02 -9.18 -9.86
C ARG A 190 14.32 -8.06 -9.09
N LEU A 191 14.99 -6.92 -8.90
CA LEU A 191 14.42 -5.74 -8.25
C LEU A 191 13.28 -5.15 -9.08
N PHE A 192 13.44 -5.01 -10.40
CA PHE A 192 12.38 -4.55 -11.29
C PHE A 192 11.18 -5.50 -11.29
N ALA A 193 11.42 -6.80 -11.36
CA ALA A 193 10.36 -7.82 -11.27
C ALA A 193 9.61 -7.77 -9.92
N ALA A 194 10.28 -7.38 -8.85
CA ALA A 194 9.70 -7.20 -7.52
C ALA A 194 9.05 -5.81 -7.31
N GLY A 195 9.06 -4.94 -8.33
CA GLY A 195 8.33 -3.66 -8.32
C GLY A 195 9.17 -2.41 -8.11
N ALA A 196 10.51 -2.50 -8.15
CA ALA A 196 11.34 -1.29 -8.15
C ALA A 196 10.93 -0.35 -9.30
N LEU A 197 10.84 0.94 -8.99
CA LEU A 197 10.51 1.99 -9.96
C LEU A 197 11.73 2.41 -10.78
N ASP A 198 12.91 2.31 -10.17
CA ASP A 198 14.20 2.59 -10.79
C ASP A 198 15.33 1.86 -10.04
N VAL A 199 16.37 1.47 -10.76
CA VAL A 199 17.57 0.83 -10.22
C VAL A 199 18.78 1.39 -10.95
N TYR A 200 19.76 1.92 -10.23
CA TYR A 200 20.98 2.44 -10.83
C TYR A 200 22.21 2.18 -9.97
N LEU A 201 23.37 2.19 -10.64
CA LEU A 201 24.68 1.90 -10.07
C LEU A 201 25.54 3.16 -10.16
N THR A 202 26.10 3.58 -9.03
CA THR A 202 27.07 4.69 -8.98
C THR A 202 28.44 4.15 -8.56
N PRO A 203 29.50 4.29 -9.38
CA PRO A 203 30.84 3.90 -8.95
C PRO A 203 31.30 4.82 -7.81
N VAL A 204 31.84 4.22 -6.75
CA VAL A 204 32.30 4.92 -5.55
C VAL A 204 33.66 4.41 -5.10
N GLN A 205 34.41 5.26 -4.42
CA GLN A 205 35.64 4.86 -3.75
C GLN A 205 35.35 4.58 -2.27
N MET A 206 35.69 3.39 -1.79
CA MET A 206 35.42 2.93 -0.42
C MET A 206 36.71 2.84 0.42
N LYS A 207 36.54 2.56 1.71
CA LYS A 207 37.67 2.43 2.67
C LYS A 207 38.71 1.43 2.17
N LYS A 208 39.96 1.58 2.61
CA LYS A 208 41.10 0.76 2.15
C LYS A 208 41.34 0.85 0.64
N ASN A 209 40.93 1.98 0.03
CA ASN A 209 41.08 2.27 -1.39
C ASN A 209 40.43 1.22 -2.31
N ARG A 210 39.30 0.64 -1.87
CA ARG A 210 38.56 -0.35 -2.66
C ARG A 210 37.58 0.37 -3.60
N PRO A 211 37.60 0.09 -4.91
CA PRO A 211 36.51 0.49 -5.78
C PRO A 211 35.26 -0.29 -5.39
N GLY A 212 34.12 0.40 -5.33
CA GLY A 212 32.83 -0.21 -5.03
C GLY A 212 31.71 0.43 -5.84
N VAL A 213 30.50 -0.05 -5.60
CA VAL A 213 29.28 0.44 -6.24
C VAL A 213 28.29 0.82 -5.16
N LEU A 214 27.71 2.02 -5.29
CA LEU A 214 26.48 2.39 -4.61
C LEU A 214 25.32 1.91 -5.48
N LEU A 215 24.65 0.86 -5.04
CA LEU A 215 23.41 0.37 -5.61
C LEU A 215 22.26 1.17 -5.00
N SER A 216 21.51 1.85 -5.86
CA SER A 216 20.37 2.68 -5.47
C SER A 216 19.10 2.14 -6.11
N VAL A 217 18.05 1.97 -5.30
CA VAL A 217 16.75 1.43 -5.72
C VAL A 217 15.65 2.40 -5.29
N LEU A 218 14.90 2.92 -6.25
CA LEU A 218 13.74 3.78 -5.98
C LEU A 218 12.47 2.93 -6.00
N THR A 219 11.64 3.03 -4.96
CA THR A 219 10.45 2.18 -4.82
C THR A 219 9.31 2.90 -4.09
N ARG A 220 8.11 2.31 -4.12
CA ARG A 220 6.97 2.78 -3.31
C ARG A 220 7.15 2.34 -1.84
N PRO A 221 6.61 3.09 -0.86
CA PRO A 221 6.74 2.75 0.55
C PRO A 221 6.32 1.31 0.91
N GLU A 222 5.24 0.83 0.31
CA GLU A 222 4.69 -0.52 0.52
C GLU A 222 5.56 -1.64 -0.07
N GLN A 223 6.47 -1.34 -0.99
CA GLN A 223 7.38 -2.30 -1.61
C GLN A 223 8.81 -2.25 -1.04
N ALA A 224 9.07 -1.34 -0.09
CA ALA A 224 10.41 -1.17 0.47
C ALA A 224 10.92 -2.42 1.19
N ASP A 225 10.14 -3.00 2.11
CA ASP A 225 10.61 -4.13 2.93
C ASP A 225 10.85 -5.42 2.10
N PRO A 226 9.97 -5.80 1.15
CA PRO A 226 10.27 -6.90 0.23
C PRO A 226 11.56 -6.70 -0.57
N LEU A 227 11.84 -5.48 -1.05
CA LEU A 227 13.05 -5.18 -1.81
C LEU A 227 14.30 -5.16 -0.94
N ILE A 228 14.20 -4.71 0.32
CA ILE A 228 15.29 -4.81 1.30
C ILE A 228 15.68 -6.28 1.51
N ASN A 229 14.70 -7.18 1.68
CA ASN A 229 14.96 -8.60 1.83
C ASN A 229 15.62 -9.21 0.58
N LEU A 230 15.20 -8.77 -0.60
CA LEU A 230 15.83 -9.18 -1.86
C LEU A 230 17.29 -8.72 -1.94
N LEU A 231 17.59 -7.47 -1.55
CA LEU A 231 18.96 -6.97 -1.51
C LEU A 231 19.85 -7.77 -0.56
N PHE A 232 19.33 -8.20 0.59
CA PHE A 232 20.08 -9.08 1.50
C PHE A 232 20.29 -10.50 0.96
N ALA A 233 19.35 -11.01 0.16
CA ALA A 233 19.44 -12.36 -0.40
C ALA A 233 20.36 -12.43 -1.63
N GLU A 234 20.37 -11.38 -2.45
CA GLU A 234 20.99 -11.39 -3.79
C GLU A 234 22.30 -10.60 -3.86
N THR A 235 22.71 -9.93 -2.78
CA THR A 235 23.95 -9.15 -2.73
C THR A 235 24.79 -9.48 -1.51
N THR A 236 26.04 -9.04 -1.48
CA THR A 236 26.94 -9.19 -0.33
C THR A 236 26.70 -8.15 0.78
N THR A 237 25.70 -7.27 0.63
CA THR A 237 25.48 -6.20 1.61
C THR A 237 25.08 -6.73 2.98
N LEU A 238 25.58 -6.05 4.02
CA LEU A 238 25.19 -6.27 5.42
C LEU A 238 24.21 -5.21 5.93
N GLY A 239 23.85 -4.22 5.11
CA GLY A 239 22.93 -3.17 5.51
C GLY A 239 22.43 -2.31 4.36
N VAL A 240 21.16 -1.95 4.42
CA VAL A 240 20.51 -1.06 3.46
C VAL A 240 20.06 0.21 4.18
N ARG A 241 20.41 1.37 3.62
CA ARG A 241 19.91 2.67 4.09
C ARG A 241 18.60 2.98 3.39
N ARG A 242 17.67 3.59 4.12
CA ARG A 242 16.35 3.99 3.63
C ARG A 242 16.18 5.50 3.77
N LEU A 243 15.81 6.16 2.67
CA LEU A 243 15.45 7.58 2.65
C LEU A 243 14.04 7.75 2.09
N LEU A 244 13.22 8.55 2.76
CA LEU A 244 11.95 9.01 2.19
C LEU A 244 12.22 10.17 1.25
N VAL A 245 11.71 10.09 0.02
CA VAL A 245 11.90 11.13 -1.00
C VAL A 245 10.56 11.50 -1.61
N ASP A 246 10.40 12.79 -1.95
CA ASP A 246 9.25 13.28 -2.69
C ASP A 246 9.58 13.35 -4.18
N ARG A 247 8.80 12.67 -5.01
CA ARG A 247 8.85 12.82 -6.46
C ARG A 247 7.71 13.70 -6.95
N TYR A 248 8.05 14.79 -7.64
CA TYR A 248 7.07 15.58 -8.37
C TYR A 248 6.97 15.04 -9.80
N ALA A 249 5.88 14.34 -10.10
CA ALA A 249 5.65 13.71 -11.39
C ALA A 249 4.60 14.46 -12.20
N LEU A 250 4.85 14.63 -13.51
CA LEU A 250 3.84 15.14 -14.43
C LEU A 250 2.74 14.09 -14.64
N ALA A 251 1.50 14.55 -14.76
CA ALA A 251 0.41 13.70 -15.21
C ALA A 251 0.75 13.17 -16.61
N ARG A 252 0.55 11.85 -16.79
CA ARG A 252 0.84 11.19 -18.05
C ARG A 252 -0.29 10.26 -18.46
N THR A 253 -0.58 10.25 -19.75
CA THR A 253 -1.44 9.26 -20.40
C THR A 253 -0.62 8.46 -21.40
N PHE A 254 -1.20 7.34 -21.82
CA PHE A 254 -0.64 6.55 -22.90
C PHE A 254 -1.65 6.50 -24.03
N GLU A 255 -1.17 6.73 -25.25
CA GLU A 255 -1.94 6.59 -26.47
C GLU A 255 -1.19 5.69 -27.44
N THR A 256 -1.89 5.12 -28.39
CA THR A 256 -1.30 4.31 -29.46
C THR A 256 -1.33 5.13 -30.73
N VAL A 257 -0.18 5.26 -31.39
CA VAL A 257 -0.09 5.84 -32.73
C VAL A 257 0.14 4.75 -33.76
N GLU A 258 -0.54 4.87 -34.89
CA GLU A 258 -0.30 4.03 -36.06
C GLU A 258 0.97 4.50 -36.78
N THR A 259 1.90 3.59 -36.99
CA THR A 259 3.10 3.84 -37.80
C THR A 259 3.07 2.93 -39.04
N PRO A 260 3.86 3.23 -40.09
CA PRO A 260 3.99 2.34 -41.25
C PRO A 260 4.44 0.90 -40.92
N TYR A 261 4.98 0.68 -39.71
CA TYR A 261 5.51 -0.60 -39.26
C TYR A 261 4.59 -1.30 -38.25
N GLY A 262 3.54 -0.61 -37.77
CA GLY A 262 2.61 -1.10 -36.77
C GLY A 262 2.32 -0.10 -35.65
N PRO A 263 1.45 -0.45 -34.70
CA PRO A 263 1.06 0.42 -33.60
C PRO A 263 2.20 0.58 -32.59
N VAL A 264 2.46 1.82 -32.16
CA VAL A 264 3.45 2.13 -31.13
C VAL A 264 2.79 2.89 -30.00
N LYS A 265 3.04 2.45 -28.76
CA LYS A 265 2.58 3.15 -27.56
C LYS A 265 3.41 4.41 -27.32
N VAL A 266 2.75 5.50 -27.00
CA VAL A 266 3.32 6.83 -26.81
C VAL A 266 2.95 7.30 -25.42
N LYS A 267 3.94 7.81 -24.70
CA LYS A 267 3.75 8.46 -23.40
C LYS A 267 3.54 9.95 -23.62
N ILE A 268 2.35 10.44 -23.29
CA ILE A 268 2.00 11.87 -23.34
C ILE A 268 2.05 12.41 -21.92
N ALA A 269 2.84 13.46 -21.69
CA ALA A 269 2.94 14.16 -20.41
C ALA A 269 2.39 15.58 -20.57
N THR A 270 1.57 16.01 -19.61
CA THR A 270 1.06 17.39 -19.54
C THR A 270 1.98 18.22 -18.67
N LEU A 271 2.48 19.33 -19.19
CA LEU A 271 3.36 20.29 -18.51
C LEU A 271 2.54 21.27 -17.66
N PRO A 272 3.15 21.95 -16.66
CA PRO A 272 2.44 22.87 -15.77
C PRO A 272 1.74 24.04 -16.47
N ASP A 273 2.22 24.45 -17.64
CA ASP A 273 1.64 25.49 -18.49
C ASP A 273 0.47 24.99 -19.37
N GLY A 274 0.12 23.69 -19.26
CA GLY A 274 -0.92 23.05 -20.05
C GLY A 274 -0.43 22.44 -21.37
N SER A 275 0.79 22.76 -21.81
CA SER A 275 1.35 22.18 -23.04
C SER A 275 1.62 20.69 -22.88
N ARG A 276 1.58 19.93 -23.98
CA ARG A 276 1.79 18.48 -23.96
C ARG A 276 3.13 18.13 -24.59
N ARG A 277 3.79 17.11 -24.04
CA ARG A 277 4.98 16.50 -24.60
C ARG A 277 4.76 15.01 -24.73
N ALA A 278 4.94 14.50 -25.93
CA ALA A 278 4.75 13.08 -26.23
C ALA A 278 6.07 12.44 -26.69
N LYS A 279 6.33 11.21 -26.23
CA LYS A 279 7.49 10.42 -26.62
C LYS A 279 7.07 8.96 -26.86
N PRO A 280 7.49 8.33 -27.98
CA PRO A 280 7.34 6.89 -28.17
C PRO A 280 7.96 6.10 -27.03
N GLU A 281 7.31 5.02 -26.63
CA GLU A 281 7.83 4.11 -25.62
C GLU A 281 8.96 3.24 -26.21
N TYR A 282 10.16 3.35 -25.64
CA TYR A 282 11.35 2.66 -26.15
C TYR A 282 11.14 1.14 -26.31
N GLU A 283 10.57 0.48 -25.30
CA GLU A 283 10.30 -0.96 -25.32
C GLU A 283 9.26 -1.38 -26.36
N ALA A 284 8.30 -0.51 -26.68
CA ALA A 284 7.37 -0.76 -27.77
C ALA A 284 8.08 -0.64 -29.13
N CYS A 285 8.91 0.39 -29.31
CA CYS A 285 9.72 0.56 -30.51
C CYS A 285 10.73 -0.57 -30.70
N ARG A 286 11.38 -1.06 -29.63
CA ARG A 286 12.34 -2.16 -29.66
C ARG A 286 11.69 -3.46 -30.10
N ARG A 287 10.59 -3.84 -29.46
CA ARG A 287 9.83 -5.05 -29.84
C ARG A 287 9.37 -4.98 -31.29
N LEU A 288 8.79 -3.85 -31.70
CA LEU A 288 8.33 -3.69 -33.07
C LEU A 288 9.49 -3.78 -34.08
N ALA A 289 10.64 -3.18 -33.76
CA ALA A 289 11.83 -3.25 -34.61
C ALA A 289 12.35 -4.69 -34.79
N GLU A 290 12.33 -5.49 -33.72
CA GLU A 290 12.69 -6.92 -33.77
C GLU A 290 11.68 -7.73 -34.59
N GLU A 291 10.38 -7.50 -34.39
CA GLU A 291 9.29 -8.21 -35.10
C GLU A 291 9.32 -7.97 -36.62
N VAL A 292 9.60 -6.73 -37.05
CA VAL A 292 9.60 -6.35 -38.47
C VAL A 292 10.99 -6.40 -39.11
N GLY A 293 12.04 -6.69 -38.33
CA GLY A 293 13.42 -6.78 -38.80
C GLY A 293 14.02 -5.44 -39.27
N LEU A 294 13.61 -4.32 -38.66
CA LEU A 294 14.11 -2.97 -39.01
C LEU A 294 15.03 -2.40 -37.92
N PRO A 295 15.94 -1.47 -38.26
CA PRO A 295 16.70 -0.73 -37.26
C PRO A 295 15.78 0.06 -36.32
N LEU A 296 16.00 -0.06 -35.01
CA LEU A 296 15.25 0.63 -33.96
C LEU A 296 15.08 2.15 -34.21
N GLN A 297 16.15 2.80 -34.68
CA GLN A 297 16.13 4.23 -34.99
C GLN A 297 15.08 4.61 -36.04
N GLN A 298 14.82 3.72 -37.01
CA GLN A 298 13.79 3.95 -38.04
C GLN A 298 12.39 3.87 -37.42
N VAL A 299 12.14 2.90 -36.55
CA VAL A 299 10.86 2.75 -35.85
C VAL A 299 10.60 3.92 -34.92
N ILE A 300 11.60 4.36 -34.13
CA ILE A 300 11.49 5.54 -33.26
C ILE A 300 11.16 6.79 -34.08
N THR A 301 11.83 6.99 -35.22
CA THR A 301 11.60 8.17 -36.07
C THR A 301 10.19 8.15 -36.67
N ALA A 302 9.70 6.99 -37.11
CA ALA A 302 8.35 6.84 -37.63
C ALA A 302 7.29 7.10 -36.55
N ALA A 303 7.48 6.54 -35.35
CA ALA A 303 6.61 6.78 -34.21
C ALA A 303 6.61 8.26 -33.81
N GLN A 304 7.77 8.93 -33.80
CA GLN A 304 7.84 10.35 -33.47
C GLN A 304 7.08 11.22 -34.48
N ARG A 305 7.15 10.92 -35.78
CA ARG A 305 6.36 11.63 -36.82
C ARG A 305 4.85 11.42 -36.66
N ALA A 306 4.44 10.22 -36.24
CA ALA A 306 3.04 9.90 -35.98
C ALA A 306 2.49 10.59 -34.71
N VAL A 307 3.38 11.10 -33.84
CA VAL A 307 3.03 11.84 -32.62
C VAL A 307 2.72 13.32 -32.88
N ASP A 308 3.35 13.93 -33.88
CA ASP A 308 3.21 15.37 -34.15
C ASP A 308 1.73 15.83 -34.35
N PRO A 309 0.86 15.06 -35.04
CA PRO A 309 -0.56 15.40 -35.15
C PRO A 309 -1.32 15.38 -33.82
N LEU A 310 -0.92 14.53 -32.86
CA LEU A 310 -1.55 14.46 -31.53
C LEU A 310 -1.25 15.69 -30.67
N LEU A 311 -0.08 16.30 -30.87
CA LEU A 311 0.32 17.51 -30.15
C LEU A 311 -0.27 18.79 -30.76
N ALA A 312 -0.70 18.74 -32.03
CA ALA A 312 -1.26 19.90 -32.75
C ALA A 312 -2.78 20.10 -32.54
N GLN A 313 -3.49 19.16 -31.91
CA GLN A 313 -4.95 19.19 -31.79
C GLN A 313 -5.50 20.00 -30.59
N HIS A 314 -4.67 20.63 -29.76
CA HIS A 314 -5.11 21.47 -28.63
C HIS A 314 -4.15 22.60 -28.30
#